data_AF-A0A4Q6C4M7-F1
#
_entry.id   AF-A0A4Q6C4M7-F1
#
_cell.length_a   1.000
_cell.length_b   1.000
_cell.length_c   1.000
_cell.angle_alpha   90.00
_cell.angle_beta   90.00
_cell.angle_gamma   90.00
#
_symmetry.space_group_name_H-M   'P 1'
#
loop_
_entity.id
_entity.type
_entity.pdbx_description
1 polymer ?
#
loop_
_entity_poly.entity_id
_entity_poly.type
_entity_poly.pdbx_seq_one_letter_code
_entity_poly.pdbx_strand_id
1 'polypeptide(L)'
;MKFTALASMLSLTLLASHSSADEYMELTRSDPHVPAHCQNVKVAQFSAAQKFFVYGITGAVREGFQYEIDLSRGEATQLWSALKGNLSAPEFLSQVRTDRRNLLANYFDFLTTEGEEMGFDYGKEGDLLEGLALRDLAREYPDSEYFRYGGVEYHEPGSATMGELDLLVARKSDCAVVAIGEAKLGTGQLSHAKSQLSRIFQFLRNKLCERPSSATPVCTVRIR
;
A
#
# COMPACT_ATOMS: atom_id res chain seq x y z
N MET A 1 1.55 69.43 -20.46
CA MET A 1 2.45 68.30 -20.77
C MET A 1 1.68 67.01 -20.55
N LYS A 2 1.56 66.16 -21.58
CA LYS A 2 0.82 64.89 -21.55
C LYS A 2 1.83 63.74 -21.55
N PHE A 3 1.74 62.84 -20.58
CA PHE A 3 2.39 61.53 -20.64
C PHE A 3 1.37 60.48 -20.21
N THR A 4 0.90 59.70 -21.19
CA THR A 4 0.02 58.56 -21.01
C THR A 4 0.89 57.32 -21.19
N ALA A 5 1.20 56.61 -20.10
CA ALA A 5 1.95 55.36 -20.15
C ALA A 5 0.96 54.19 -20.29
N LEU A 6 0.98 53.52 -21.45
CA LEU A 6 0.33 52.23 -21.64
C LEU A 6 1.19 51.14 -20.99
N ALA A 7 0.70 50.57 -19.89
CA ALA A 7 1.25 49.33 -19.33
C ALA A 7 0.62 48.14 -20.07
N SER A 8 1.44 47.48 -20.90
CA SER A 8 1.06 46.26 -21.62
C SER A 8 1.08 45.08 -20.63
N MET A 9 -0.11 44.63 -20.21
CA MET A 9 -0.27 43.39 -19.45
C MET A 9 -0.04 42.19 -20.38
N LEU A 10 1.15 41.63 -20.31
CA LEU A 10 1.49 40.36 -20.95
C LEU A 10 0.90 39.23 -20.08
N SER A 11 -0.31 38.78 -20.41
CA SER A 11 -0.90 37.58 -19.79
C SER A 11 -0.13 36.35 -20.24
N LEU A 12 0.77 35.87 -19.37
CA LEU A 12 1.47 34.61 -19.53
C LEU A 12 0.47 33.48 -19.29
N THR A 13 -0.17 32.99 -20.36
CA THR A 13 -0.97 31.77 -20.31
C THR A 13 -0.03 30.58 -20.10
N LEU A 14 0.10 30.15 -18.84
CA LEU A 14 0.61 28.81 -18.54
C LEU A 14 -0.36 27.82 -19.20
N LEU A 15 0.07 27.24 -20.32
CA LEU A 15 -0.53 26.01 -20.83
C LEU A 15 -0.25 24.94 -19.77
N ALA A 16 -1.21 24.73 -18.88
CA ALA A 16 -1.21 23.59 -17.98
C ALA A 16 -1.22 22.34 -18.85
N SER A 17 -0.03 21.74 -19.04
CA SER A 17 0.10 20.43 -19.61
C SER A 17 -0.72 19.50 -18.73
N HIS A 18 -1.91 19.14 -19.22
CA HIS A 18 -2.68 18.06 -18.65
C HIS A 18 -1.85 16.81 -18.93
N SER A 19 -0.91 16.52 -18.02
CA SER A 19 -0.40 15.17 -17.85
C SER A 19 -1.65 14.33 -17.69
N SER A 20 -2.01 13.56 -18.71
CA SER A 20 -3.02 12.51 -18.57
C SER A 20 -2.69 11.78 -17.27
N ALA A 21 -3.66 11.70 -16.37
CA ALA A 21 -3.50 10.89 -15.17
C ALA A 21 -3.07 9.49 -15.65
N ASP A 22 -2.14 8.88 -14.93
CA ASP A 22 -1.69 7.52 -15.24
C ASP A 22 -2.84 6.60 -14.80
N GLU A 23 -3.82 6.34 -15.66
CA GLU A 23 -5.08 5.60 -15.37
C GLU A 23 -4.85 4.09 -15.19
N TYR A 24 -3.71 3.71 -14.61
CA TYR A 24 -3.34 2.31 -14.41
C TYR A 24 -3.51 1.85 -12.97
N MET A 25 -3.60 2.79 -12.02
CA MET A 25 -3.56 2.49 -10.59
C MET A 25 -4.51 3.37 -9.81
N GLU A 26 -5.17 2.77 -8.84
CA GLU A 26 -6.13 3.44 -7.97
C GLU A 26 -5.93 3.02 -6.51
N LEU A 27 -6.02 4.00 -5.61
CA LEU A 27 -6.03 3.75 -4.17
C LEU A 27 -7.47 3.33 -3.78
N THR A 28 -7.65 2.16 -3.18
CA THR A 28 -9.00 1.65 -2.84
C THR A 28 -9.57 2.21 -1.54
N ARG A 29 -8.81 3.03 -0.82
CA ARG A 29 -9.10 3.55 0.52
C ARG A 29 -8.67 5.02 0.60
N SER A 30 -9.23 5.74 1.56
CA SER A 30 -8.82 7.11 1.89
C SER A 30 -7.96 7.08 3.14
N ASP A 31 -6.67 7.37 3.00
CA ASP A 31 -5.73 7.41 4.12
C ASP A 31 -5.11 8.82 4.25
N PRO A 32 -5.39 9.56 5.34
CA PRO A 32 -4.85 10.90 5.56
C PRO A 32 -3.33 10.92 5.77
N HIS A 33 -2.69 9.76 6.01
CA HIS A 33 -1.24 9.65 6.15
C HIS A 33 -0.51 9.68 4.80
N VAL A 34 -1.22 9.49 3.68
CA VAL A 34 -0.68 9.64 2.32
C VAL A 34 -0.60 11.14 1.98
N PRO A 35 0.59 11.69 1.70
CA PRO A 35 0.71 13.10 1.32
C PRO A 35 -0.17 13.44 0.12
N ALA A 36 -0.79 14.63 0.12
CA ALA A 36 -1.71 15.05 -0.93
C ALA A 36 -1.12 14.94 -2.35
N HIS A 37 0.18 15.24 -2.52
CA HIS A 37 0.87 15.12 -3.81
C HIS A 37 1.18 13.67 -4.22
N CYS A 38 0.96 12.68 -3.34
CA CYS A 38 1.16 11.25 -3.56
C CYS A 38 -0.15 10.45 -3.65
N GLN A 39 -1.32 11.08 -3.53
CA GLN A 39 -2.62 10.38 -3.59
C GLN A 39 -2.95 9.81 -4.98
N ASN A 40 -2.25 10.25 -6.02
CA ASN A 40 -2.34 9.68 -7.36
C ASN A 40 -1.10 8.82 -7.61
N VAL A 41 -1.24 7.52 -7.39
CA VAL A 41 -0.18 6.54 -7.64
C VAL A 41 -0.03 6.32 -9.15
N LYS A 42 1.20 6.39 -9.65
CA LYS A 42 1.53 6.31 -11.07
C LYS A 42 2.56 5.22 -11.30
N VAL A 43 2.51 4.56 -12.46
CA VAL A 43 3.54 3.59 -12.89
C VAL A 43 4.94 4.23 -12.84
N ALA A 44 5.03 5.53 -13.12
CA ALA A 44 6.29 6.30 -13.05
C ALA A 44 7.01 6.27 -11.69
N GLN A 45 6.27 6.03 -10.61
CA GLN A 45 6.80 6.02 -9.26
C GLN A 45 7.43 4.67 -8.90
N PHE A 46 7.16 3.62 -9.69
CA PHE A 46 7.72 2.29 -9.51
C PHE A 46 9.06 2.15 -10.23
N SER A 47 9.88 1.22 -9.75
CA SER A 47 11.17 0.94 -10.38
C SER A 47 11.53 -0.54 -10.30
N ALA A 48 12.47 -0.96 -11.13
CA ALA A 48 13.05 -2.30 -11.05
C ALA A 48 13.80 -2.59 -9.75
N ALA A 49 14.12 -1.55 -8.95
CA ALA A 49 14.92 -1.67 -7.72
C ALA A 49 14.07 -1.80 -6.45
N GLN A 50 12.74 -1.73 -6.55
CA GLN A 50 11.86 -1.86 -5.39
C GLN A 50 11.97 -3.24 -4.74
N LYS A 51 11.91 -3.28 -3.41
CA LYS A 51 11.90 -4.52 -2.66
C LYS A 51 10.54 -5.22 -2.80
N PHE A 52 10.58 -6.54 -2.82
CA PHE A 52 9.39 -7.40 -2.78
C PHE A 52 9.41 -8.21 -1.49
N PHE A 53 8.28 -8.28 -0.80
CA PHE A 53 8.20 -9.04 0.44
C PHE A 53 6.81 -9.63 0.66
N VAL A 54 6.72 -10.64 1.51
CA VAL A 54 5.47 -11.27 1.90
C VAL A 54 5.38 -11.34 3.42
N TYR A 55 4.26 -10.87 3.95
CA TYR A 55 3.87 -11.00 5.35
C TYR A 55 2.94 -12.19 5.55
N GLY A 56 3.14 -12.90 6.66
CA GLY A 56 2.22 -13.92 7.12
C GLY A 56 1.98 -13.86 8.62
N ILE A 57 1.21 -14.83 9.11
CA ILE A 57 0.96 -15.06 10.53
C ILE A 57 2.05 -15.95 11.16
N THR A 58 2.00 -16.18 12.47
CA THR A 58 2.98 -17.00 13.20
C THR A 58 3.32 -18.31 12.48
N GLY A 59 4.61 -18.52 12.20
CA GLY A 59 5.12 -19.72 11.54
C GLY A 59 5.26 -19.57 10.02
N ALA A 60 4.80 -18.47 9.42
CA ALA A 60 4.92 -18.21 8.00
C ALA A 60 6.38 -18.06 7.55
N VAL A 61 7.27 -17.52 8.38
CA VAL A 61 8.70 -17.41 8.05
C VAL A 61 9.31 -18.80 7.78
N ARG A 62 8.89 -19.83 8.52
CA ARG A 62 9.34 -21.22 8.29
C ARG A 62 8.91 -21.77 6.93
N GLU A 63 7.82 -21.27 6.39
CA GLU A 63 7.32 -21.63 5.05
C GLU A 63 7.97 -20.79 3.94
N GLY A 64 8.80 -19.80 4.28
CA GLY A 64 9.55 -18.97 3.34
C GLY A 64 8.97 -17.56 3.09
N PHE A 65 8.07 -17.10 3.95
CA PHE A 65 7.68 -15.69 4.02
C PHE A 65 8.85 -14.84 4.55
N GLN A 66 8.89 -13.56 4.20
CA GLN A 66 9.94 -12.64 4.64
C GLN A 66 9.68 -12.13 6.07
N TYR A 67 8.42 -11.84 6.37
CA TYR A 67 8.01 -11.29 7.65
C TYR A 67 6.85 -12.09 8.23
N GLU A 68 6.72 -12.08 9.56
CA GLU A 68 5.56 -12.61 10.27
C GLU A 68 5.07 -11.64 11.33
N ILE A 69 3.75 -11.56 11.49
CA ILE A 69 3.09 -10.94 12.63
C ILE A 69 2.89 -12.03 13.68
N ASP A 70 3.24 -11.77 14.95
CA ASP A 70 2.94 -12.68 16.06
C ASP A 70 1.43 -12.71 16.31
N LEU A 71 0.75 -13.54 15.53
CA LEU A 71 -0.69 -13.72 15.52
C LEU A 71 -0.95 -15.09 14.94
N SER A 72 -1.68 -15.96 15.64
CA SER A 72 -2.12 -17.23 15.07
C SER A 72 -3.39 -17.07 14.24
N ARG A 73 -3.73 -18.07 13.40
CA ARG A 73 -4.97 -18.07 12.60
C ARG A 73 -6.23 -17.90 13.46
N GLY A 74 -6.29 -18.59 14.61
CA GLY A 74 -7.44 -18.49 15.51
C GLY A 74 -7.56 -17.12 16.18
N GLU A 75 -6.44 -16.49 16.52
CA GLU A 75 -6.42 -15.13 17.08
C GLU A 75 -6.80 -14.09 16.02
N ALA A 76 -6.36 -14.25 14.77
CA ALA A 76 -6.78 -13.41 13.65
C ALA A 76 -8.30 -13.46 13.45
N THR A 77 -8.90 -14.66 13.46
CA THR A 77 -10.35 -14.82 13.35
C THR A 77 -11.10 -14.21 14.54
N GLN A 78 -10.56 -14.30 15.76
CA GLN A 78 -11.12 -13.66 16.95
C GLN A 78 -11.08 -12.13 16.84
N LEU A 79 -9.93 -11.55 16.48
CA LEU A 79 -9.79 -10.11 16.25
C LEU A 79 -10.75 -9.60 15.17
N TRP A 80 -10.78 -10.26 14.01
CA TRP A 80 -11.68 -9.89 12.93
C TRP A 80 -13.15 -9.94 13.33
N SER A 81 -13.55 -11.00 14.05
CA SER A 81 -14.92 -11.15 14.53
C SER A 81 -15.29 -10.05 15.55
N ALA A 82 -14.34 -9.63 16.38
CA ALA A 82 -14.53 -8.54 17.33
C ALA A 82 -14.68 -7.18 16.62
N LEU A 83 -13.82 -6.89 15.64
CA LEU A 83 -13.89 -5.67 14.82
C LEU A 83 -15.20 -5.60 14.04
N LYS A 84 -15.53 -6.66 13.31
CA LYS A 84 -16.77 -6.75 12.51
C LYS A 84 -18.04 -6.71 13.37
N GLY A 85 -17.96 -7.24 14.59
CA GLY A 85 -19.04 -7.21 15.57
C GLY A 85 -19.17 -5.88 16.32
N ASN A 86 -18.28 -4.91 16.07
CA ASN A 86 -18.17 -3.64 16.81
C ASN A 86 -18.10 -3.87 18.33
N LEU A 87 -17.38 -4.91 18.76
CA LEU A 87 -17.21 -5.17 20.19
C LEU A 87 -16.36 -4.06 20.82
N SER A 88 -16.67 -3.70 22.07
CA SER A 88 -15.77 -2.86 22.85
C SER A 88 -14.51 -3.62 23.26
N ALA A 89 -13.41 -2.89 23.52
CA ALA A 89 -12.17 -3.51 23.99
C ALA A 89 -12.38 -4.38 25.26
N PRO A 90 -13.14 -3.96 26.30
CA PRO A 90 -13.43 -4.83 27.45
C PRO A 90 -14.14 -6.14 27.08
N GLU A 91 -15.12 -6.08 26.18
CA GLU A 91 -15.86 -7.26 25.72
C GLU A 91 -14.95 -8.23 24.96
N PHE A 92 -14.11 -7.71 24.05
CA PHE A 92 -13.13 -8.51 23.34
C PHE A 92 -12.14 -9.18 24.30
N LEU A 93 -11.53 -8.41 25.21
CA LEU A 93 -10.49 -8.91 26.11
C LEU A 93 -10.99 -9.93 27.14
N SER A 94 -12.30 -9.94 27.42
CA SER A 94 -12.93 -10.97 28.25
C SER A 94 -12.88 -12.37 27.60
N GLN A 95 -12.79 -12.44 26.27
CA GLN A 95 -12.77 -13.68 25.48
C GLN A 95 -11.34 -14.17 25.19
N VAL A 96 -10.35 -13.32 25.42
CA VAL A 96 -8.95 -13.59 25.12
C VAL A 96 -8.24 -14.27 26.30
N ARG A 97 -7.44 -15.30 25.98
CA ARG A 97 -6.55 -15.98 26.93
C ARG A 97 -5.60 -14.98 27.61
N THR A 98 -5.42 -15.12 28.92
CA THR A 98 -4.64 -14.18 29.73
C THR A 98 -3.20 -13.97 29.24
N ASP A 99 -2.53 -15.02 28.77
CA ASP A 99 -1.14 -14.96 28.30
C ASP A 99 -0.95 -14.21 26.97
N ARG A 100 -2.03 -14.07 26.19
CA ARG A 100 -2.03 -13.35 24.90
C ARG A 100 -2.77 -12.01 24.96
N ARG A 101 -3.39 -11.70 26.11
CA ARG A 101 -4.29 -10.55 26.29
C ARG A 101 -3.63 -9.22 25.94
N ASN A 102 -2.40 -8.97 26.40
CA ASN A 102 -1.74 -7.69 26.16
C ASN A 102 -1.42 -7.49 24.68
N LEU A 103 -0.96 -8.54 23.99
CA LEU A 103 -0.64 -8.47 22.57
C LEU A 103 -1.90 -8.19 21.74
N LEU A 104 -2.96 -8.98 21.97
CA LEU A 104 -4.20 -8.82 21.23
C LEU A 104 -4.94 -7.53 21.59
N ALA A 105 -4.83 -7.03 22.83
CA ALA A 105 -5.31 -5.70 23.19
C ALA A 105 -4.61 -4.62 22.36
N ASN A 106 -3.28 -4.68 22.25
CA ASN A 106 -2.50 -3.71 21.49
C ASN A 106 -2.81 -3.75 19.99
N TYR A 107 -3.11 -4.92 19.44
CA TYR A 107 -3.56 -5.05 18.06
C TYR A 107 -4.97 -4.52 17.87
N PHE A 108 -5.90 -4.89 18.76
CA PHE A 108 -7.27 -4.43 18.71
C PHE A 108 -7.34 -2.90 18.78
N ASP A 109 -6.68 -2.30 19.77
CA ASP A 109 -6.62 -0.84 19.96
C ASP A 109 -6.13 -0.11 18.71
N PHE A 110 -5.01 -0.57 18.14
CA PHE A 110 -4.48 -0.04 16.89
C PHE A 110 -5.47 -0.16 15.71
N LEU A 111 -6.07 -1.34 15.53
CA LEU A 111 -7.00 -1.58 14.41
C LEU A 111 -8.27 -0.71 14.55
N THR A 112 -8.77 -0.49 15.76
CA THR A 112 -9.94 0.38 16.02
C THR A 112 -9.63 1.88 16.02
N THR A 113 -8.36 2.28 15.93
CA THR A 113 -7.97 3.69 15.94
C THR A 113 -7.26 4.03 14.64
N GLU A 114 -5.95 3.82 14.59
CA GLU A 114 -5.11 4.10 13.43
C GLU A 114 -5.55 3.32 12.18
N GLY A 115 -6.03 2.09 12.35
CA GLY A 115 -6.53 1.27 11.24
C GLY A 115 -7.77 1.84 10.57
N GLU A 116 -8.74 2.34 11.34
CA GLU A 116 -9.92 3.02 10.81
C GLU A 116 -9.53 4.35 10.13
N GLU A 117 -8.56 5.09 10.69
CA GLU A 117 -8.02 6.31 10.08
C GLU A 117 -7.35 6.02 8.73
N MET A 118 -6.69 4.87 8.57
CA MET A 118 -6.14 4.38 7.29
C MET A 118 -7.22 3.89 6.30
N GLY A 119 -8.50 3.94 6.68
CA GLY A 119 -9.62 3.58 5.82
C GLY A 119 -9.91 2.08 5.74
N PHE A 120 -9.42 1.27 6.69
CA PHE A 120 -9.82 -0.12 6.79
C PHE A 120 -11.24 -0.24 7.38
N ASP A 121 -12.13 -0.93 6.67
CA ASP A 121 -13.48 -1.26 7.15
C ASP A 121 -13.60 -2.69 7.72
N TYR A 122 -12.50 -3.45 7.64
CA TYR A 122 -12.39 -4.86 8.04
C TYR A 122 -13.49 -5.77 7.48
N GLY A 123 -13.98 -5.44 6.28
CA GLY A 123 -14.98 -6.25 5.57
C GLY A 123 -14.48 -7.68 5.29
N LYS A 124 -13.17 -7.83 5.08
CA LYS A 124 -12.47 -9.10 4.88
C LYS A 124 -11.52 -9.36 6.04
N GLU A 125 -11.32 -10.62 6.39
CA GLU A 125 -10.35 -10.99 7.43
C GLU A 125 -8.91 -10.59 7.05
N GLY A 126 -8.57 -10.58 5.74
CA GLY A 126 -7.25 -10.18 5.26
C GLY A 126 -6.85 -8.75 5.65
N ASP A 127 -7.82 -7.84 5.72
CA ASP A 127 -7.63 -6.42 6.04
C ASP A 127 -6.94 -6.22 7.40
N LEU A 128 -7.20 -7.11 8.37
CA LEU A 128 -6.55 -7.03 9.68
C LEU A 128 -5.04 -7.27 9.58
N LEU A 129 -4.62 -8.21 8.73
CA LEU A 129 -3.21 -8.54 8.57
C LEU A 129 -2.51 -7.46 7.77
N GLU A 130 -3.18 -6.86 6.79
CA GLU A 130 -2.69 -5.68 6.06
C GLU A 130 -2.41 -4.53 7.03
N GLY A 131 -3.39 -4.13 7.85
CA GLY A 131 -3.20 -3.07 8.85
C GLY A 131 -2.06 -3.35 9.83
N LEU A 132 -1.99 -4.57 10.37
CA LEU A 132 -0.90 -4.95 11.29
C LEU A 132 0.46 -4.99 10.58
N ALA A 133 0.53 -5.40 9.32
CA ALA A 133 1.76 -5.37 8.53
C ALA A 133 2.21 -3.93 8.25
N LEU A 134 1.29 -3.01 7.94
CA LEU A 134 1.61 -1.59 7.76
C LEU A 134 2.16 -0.96 9.05
N ARG A 135 1.61 -1.31 10.22
CA ARG A 135 2.17 -0.92 11.52
C ARG A 135 3.57 -1.46 11.72
N ASP A 136 3.78 -2.74 11.42
CA ASP A 136 5.06 -3.41 11.60
C ASP A 136 6.18 -2.83 10.72
N LEU A 137 5.82 -2.48 9.47
CA LEU A 137 6.70 -1.83 8.50
C LEU A 137 7.19 -0.46 8.96
N ALA A 138 6.51 0.22 9.90
CA ALA A 138 6.95 1.49 10.47
C ALA A 138 8.33 1.42 11.15
N ARG A 139 8.74 0.21 11.57
CA ARG A 139 10.05 -0.03 12.18
C ARG A 139 11.19 0.05 11.17
N GLU A 140 10.96 -0.38 9.92
CA GLU A 140 11.94 -0.32 8.82
C GLU A 140 11.79 0.97 7.99
N TYR A 141 10.57 1.49 7.89
CA TYR A 141 10.21 2.66 7.07
C TYR A 141 9.54 3.73 7.93
N PRO A 142 10.31 4.60 8.60
CA PRO A 142 9.78 5.57 9.56
C PRO A 142 8.90 6.64 8.89
N ASP A 143 7.88 7.10 9.62
CA ASP A 143 6.89 8.07 9.13
C ASP A 143 7.45 9.45 8.76
N SER A 144 8.64 9.80 9.25
CA SER A 144 9.32 11.04 8.88
C SER A 144 9.73 11.06 7.40
N GLU A 145 9.95 9.90 6.79
CA GLU A 145 10.51 9.77 5.44
C GLU A 145 9.58 9.04 4.47
N TYR A 146 8.80 8.09 4.98
CA TYR A 146 7.98 7.19 4.18
C TYR A 146 6.50 7.33 4.54
N PHE A 147 5.65 7.04 3.58
CA PHE A 147 4.28 6.64 3.85
C PHE A 147 4.11 5.18 3.46
N ARG A 148 3.18 4.51 4.13
CA ARG A 148 2.83 3.11 3.95
C ARG A 148 1.34 3.08 3.64
N TYR A 149 0.93 2.25 2.71
CA TYR A 149 -0.44 2.24 2.23
C TYR A 149 -0.84 0.81 1.83
N GLY A 150 -2.11 0.44 1.99
CA GLY A 150 -2.63 -0.85 1.59
C GLY A 150 -3.84 -0.75 0.68
N GLY A 151 -3.92 -1.61 -0.34
CA GLY A 151 -5.02 -1.64 -1.30
C GLY A 151 -4.78 -0.73 -2.49
N VAL A 152 -3.81 -1.08 -3.33
CA VAL A 152 -3.59 -0.41 -4.63
C VAL A 152 -4.05 -1.33 -5.74
N GLU A 153 -5.17 -1.00 -6.37
CA GLU A 153 -5.65 -1.70 -7.55
C GLU A 153 -4.84 -1.28 -8.78
N TYR A 154 -4.68 -2.22 -9.71
CA TYR A 154 -4.08 -1.93 -11.01
C TYR A 154 -4.84 -2.59 -12.16
N HIS A 155 -4.92 -1.87 -13.26
CA HIS A 155 -5.69 -2.24 -14.44
C HIS A 155 -5.12 -1.60 -15.71
N GLU A 156 -5.62 -2.03 -16.87
CA GLU A 156 -5.45 -1.28 -18.12
C GLU A 156 -6.51 -0.16 -18.19
N PRO A 157 -6.23 0.96 -18.89
CA PRO A 157 -7.20 2.03 -19.08
C PRO A 157 -8.50 1.49 -19.70
N GLY A 158 -9.63 1.83 -19.09
CA GLY A 158 -10.96 1.36 -19.52
C GLY A 158 -11.21 -0.15 -19.37
N SER A 159 -10.39 -0.87 -18.60
CA SER A 159 -10.53 -2.31 -18.36
C SER A 159 -10.86 -2.62 -16.89
N ALA A 160 -11.28 -3.85 -16.61
CA ALA A 160 -11.50 -4.32 -15.24
C ALA A 160 -10.18 -4.49 -14.47
N THR A 161 -10.27 -4.46 -13.13
CA THR A 161 -9.16 -4.69 -12.20
C THR A 161 -8.43 -6.00 -12.49
N MET A 162 -7.10 -5.92 -12.68
CA MET A 162 -6.22 -7.08 -12.92
C MET A 162 -5.67 -7.67 -11.61
N GLY A 163 -5.64 -6.85 -10.57
CA GLY A 163 -5.23 -7.24 -9.23
C GLY A 163 -5.18 -6.06 -8.28
N GLU A 164 -4.94 -6.38 -7.03
CA GLU A 164 -4.73 -5.46 -5.93
C GLU A 164 -3.38 -5.78 -5.28
N LEU A 165 -2.67 -4.75 -4.85
CA LEU A 165 -1.47 -4.85 -4.04
C LEU A 165 -1.83 -4.57 -2.58
N ASP A 166 -1.60 -5.55 -1.72
CA ASP A 166 -1.93 -5.48 -0.30
C ASP A 166 -1.09 -4.40 0.42
N LEU A 167 0.20 -4.26 0.09
CA LEU A 167 1.15 -3.39 0.82
C LEU A 167 2.04 -2.58 -0.13
N LEU A 168 2.12 -1.26 0.10
CA LEU A 168 3.01 -0.33 -0.61
C LEU A 168 3.77 0.54 0.38
N VAL A 169 5.05 0.77 0.10
CA VAL A 169 5.89 1.74 0.82
C VAL A 169 6.52 2.71 -0.18
N ALA A 170 6.36 4.01 0.05
CA ALA A 170 6.90 5.05 -0.80
C ALA A 170 7.47 6.23 -0.01
N ARG A 171 8.43 6.94 -0.60
CA ARG A 171 9.03 8.14 0.00
C ARG A 171 8.04 9.29 -0.06
N LYS A 172 7.90 10.04 1.03
CA LYS A 172 7.02 11.21 1.09
C LYS A 172 7.50 12.35 0.19
N SER A 173 8.80 12.50 -0.03
CA SER A 173 9.36 13.63 -0.78
C SER A 173 9.02 13.63 -2.27
N ASP A 174 8.97 12.45 -2.89
CA ASP A 174 8.82 12.30 -4.35
C ASP A 174 7.88 11.16 -4.77
N CYS A 175 7.20 10.55 -3.81
CA CYS A 175 6.27 9.44 -4.00
C CYS A 175 6.90 8.20 -4.65
N ALA A 176 8.24 8.09 -4.71
CA ALA A 176 8.89 6.94 -5.30
C ALA A 176 8.63 5.68 -4.44
N VAL A 177 8.10 4.64 -5.07
CA VAL A 177 7.80 3.35 -4.44
C VAL A 177 9.12 2.60 -4.23
N VAL A 178 9.41 2.29 -2.97
CA VAL A 178 10.65 1.62 -2.56
C VAL A 178 10.44 0.16 -2.21
N ALA A 179 9.22 -0.22 -1.83
CA ALA A 179 8.88 -1.59 -1.52
C ALA A 179 7.40 -1.88 -1.78
N ILE A 180 7.10 -3.10 -2.19
CA ILE A 180 5.74 -3.62 -2.36
C ILE A 180 5.64 -5.02 -1.75
N GLY A 181 4.47 -5.37 -1.24
CA GLY A 181 4.28 -6.65 -0.57
C GLY A 181 2.86 -7.19 -0.61
N GLU A 182 2.76 -8.44 -0.20
CA GLU A 182 1.52 -9.20 -0.06
C GLU A 182 1.36 -9.68 1.37
N ALA A 183 0.14 -9.73 1.88
CA ALA A 183 -0.18 -10.25 3.20
C ALA A 183 -1.09 -11.48 3.08
N LYS A 184 -0.75 -12.59 3.76
CA LYS A 184 -1.60 -13.80 3.75
C LYS A 184 -1.76 -14.42 5.13
N LEU A 185 -3.01 -14.68 5.50
CA LEU A 185 -3.37 -15.32 6.77
C LEU A 185 -3.13 -16.84 6.81
N GLY A 186 -2.76 -17.47 5.69
CA GLY A 186 -2.46 -18.89 5.63
C GLY A 186 -0.98 -19.13 5.38
N THR A 187 -0.33 -19.95 6.22
CA THR A 187 1.10 -20.29 6.04
C THR A 187 1.35 -21.07 4.73
N GLY A 188 0.35 -21.79 4.21
CA GLY A 188 0.39 -22.45 2.91
C GLY A 188 0.15 -21.53 1.69
N GLN A 189 -0.02 -20.22 1.88
CA GLN A 189 -0.40 -19.28 0.81
C GLN A 189 0.81 -18.58 0.14
N LEU A 190 2.04 -19.03 0.41
CA LEU A 190 3.24 -18.40 -0.14
C LEU A 190 3.25 -18.39 -1.67
N SER A 191 2.85 -19.51 -2.29
CA SER A 191 2.79 -19.62 -3.76
C SER A 191 1.81 -18.63 -4.36
N HIS A 192 0.67 -18.41 -3.71
CA HIS A 192 -0.34 -17.43 -4.12
C HIS A 192 0.20 -16.01 -4.00
N ALA A 193 0.80 -15.64 -2.86
CA ALA A 193 1.43 -14.32 -2.69
C ALA A 193 2.51 -14.05 -3.75
N LYS A 194 3.41 -15.01 -3.99
CA LYS A 194 4.45 -14.88 -5.03
C LYS A 194 3.85 -14.74 -6.43
N SER A 195 2.73 -15.42 -6.71
CA SER A 195 2.01 -15.29 -7.98
C SER A 195 1.44 -13.88 -8.17
N GLN A 196 0.86 -13.28 -7.13
CA GLN A 196 0.38 -11.88 -7.18
C GLN A 196 1.52 -10.89 -7.43
N LEU A 197 2.62 -11.00 -6.67
CA LEU A 197 3.82 -10.16 -6.88
C LEU A 197 4.42 -10.33 -8.27
N SER A 198 4.44 -11.56 -8.81
CA SER A 198 4.90 -11.81 -10.18
C SER A 198 4.00 -11.15 -11.21
N ARG A 199 2.67 -11.15 -11.00
CA ARG A 199 1.70 -10.51 -11.91
C ARG A 199 1.88 -9.00 -11.95
N ILE A 200 1.97 -8.33 -10.80
CA ILE A 200 2.19 -6.87 -10.77
C ILE A 200 3.57 -6.50 -11.32
N PHE A 201 4.61 -7.30 -11.06
CA PHE A 201 5.92 -7.08 -11.63
C PHE A 201 5.92 -7.14 -13.16
N GLN A 202 5.24 -8.14 -13.73
CA GLN A 202 5.09 -8.25 -15.18
C GLN A 202 4.32 -7.06 -15.77
N PHE A 203 3.23 -6.64 -15.10
CA PHE A 203 2.48 -5.46 -15.47
C PHE A 203 3.36 -4.20 -15.49
N LEU A 204 4.04 -3.91 -14.38
CA LEU A 204 4.96 -2.77 -14.24
C LEU A 204 6.07 -2.80 -15.30
N ARG A 205 6.66 -3.97 -15.54
CA ARG A 205 7.71 -4.13 -16.57
C ARG A 205 7.18 -3.76 -17.95
N ASN A 206 5.98 -4.23 -18.32
CA ASN A 206 5.40 -3.91 -19.63
C ASN A 206 5.17 -2.40 -19.75
N LYS A 207 4.56 -1.76 -18.74
CA LYS A 207 4.25 -0.33 -18.76
C LYS A 207 5.47 0.58 -18.69
N LEU A 208 6.50 0.20 -17.95
CA LEU A 208 7.76 0.95 -17.91
C LEU A 208 8.53 0.85 -19.24
N CYS A 209 8.37 -0.25 -19.99
CA CYS A 209 9.01 -0.45 -21.30
C CYS A 209 8.23 0.16 -22.47
N GLU A 210 6.90 0.29 -22.37
CA GLU A 210 6.06 0.92 -23.39
C GLU A 210 6.27 2.44 -23.50
N ARG A 211 6.89 3.07 -22.49
CA ARG A 211 7.13 4.52 -22.53
C ARG A 211 8.14 4.86 -23.62
N PRO A 212 7.77 5.68 -24.62
CA PRO A 212 8.68 6.13 -25.64
C PRO A 212 9.67 7.10 -25.01
N SER A 213 10.79 6.59 -24.51
CA SER A 213 11.94 7.43 -24.24
C SER A 213 12.52 7.83 -25.60
N SER A 214 12.71 9.13 -25.81
CA SER A 214 13.45 9.69 -26.95
C SER A 214 14.94 9.25 -27.00
N ALA A 215 15.35 8.35 -26.11
CA ALA A 215 16.62 7.66 -26.06
C ALA A 215 16.35 6.16 -25.88
N THR A 216 17.08 5.31 -26.60
CA THR A 216 16.92 3.85 -26.72
C THR A 216 16.46 3.17 -25.41
N PRO A 217 15.31 2.47 -25.38
CA PRO A 217 14.83 1.81 -24.18
C PRO A 217 15.73 0.61 -23.84
N VAL A 218 16.56 0.73 -22.81
CA VAL A 218 17.32 -0.40 -22.26
C VAL A 218 16.46 -1.06 -21.18
N CYS A 219 15.47 -1.85 -21.60
CA CYS A 219 14.68 -2.69 -20.71
C CYS A 219 15.45 -3.97 -20.34
N THR A 220 16.54 -3.82 -19.58
CA THR A 220 17.23 -4.96 -18.96
C THR A 220 16.96 -4.97 -17.47
N VAL A 221 15.73 -5.31 -17.08
CA VAL A 221 15.42 -5.60 -15.68
C VAL A 221 15.97 -6.99 -15.35
N ARG A 222 17.10 -7.06 -14.64
CA ARG A 222 17.63 -8.32 -14.11
C ARG A 222 16.99 -8.59 -12.75
N ILE A 223 16.28 -9.70 -12.65
CA ILE A 223 15.82 -10.26 -11.38
C ILE A 223 17.06 -10.83 -10.68
N ARG A 224 17.31 -10.39 -9.44
CA ARG A 224 18.29 -11.03 -8.55
C ARG A 224 17.56 -11.95 -7.57
#